data_AF-A0AA46DDS3-F1
#
_entry.id   AF-A0AA46DDS3-F1
#
_cell.length_a   1.000
_cell.length_b   1.000
_cell.length_c   1.000
_cell.angle_alpha   90.00
_cell.angle_beta   90.00
_cell.angle_gamma   90.00
#
_symmetry.space_group_name_H-M   'P 1'
#
loop_
_entity.id
_entity.type
_entity.pdbx_description
1 polymer ?
#
loop_
_entity_poly.entity_id
_entity_poly.type
_entity_poly.pdbx_seq_one_letter_code
_entity_poly.pdbx_strand_id
1 'polypeptide(L)'
;MTDRQITHAPGCWGWGPRHYECALREIELLAAQLTAAQQRGQAAPPSAPAGVEDMQRRLDREESDHARTIDQRDAAEDALGRMFQAVTGRTAEWSSAWGYLDAIEEVEEHVATLATERDQLAAALEAAREDAYVALVVDIRLACGDNGKRSQPELVEYIRELTRDAERYRWLRQGESDAIATIKADTLDAVIDAAMQRTSGGDHG
;
A
#
# COMPACT_ATOMS: atom_id res chain seq x y z
N MET A 1 -71.50 -41.34 61.12
CA MET A 1 -71.17 -40.84 59.77
C MET A 1 -72.45 -40.86 58.97
N THR A 2 -73.10 -39.72 58.81
CA THR A 2 -74.29 -39.59 57.95
C THR A 2 -73.83 -39.36 56.53
N ASP A 3 -73.99 -40.37 55.69
CA ASP A 3 -73.81 -40.27 54.25
C ASP A 3 -74.83 -39.27 53.70
N ARG A 4 -74.34 -38.11 53.26
CA ARG A 4 -75.15 -37.21 52.42
C ARG A 4 -75.30 -37.92 51.07
N GLN A 5 -76.45 -38.53 50.83
CA GLN A 5 -76.84 -38.93 49.48
C GLN A 5 -76.88 -37.67 48.60
N ILE A 6 -75.89 -37.51 47.73
CA ILE A 6 -75.84 -36.42 46.77
C ILE A 6 -76.75 -36.81 45.60
N THR A 7 -77.86 -36.08 45.42
CA THR A 7 -78.85 -36.34 44.35
C THR A 7 -78.43 -35.84 42.97
N HIS A 8 -77.25 -35.21 42.86
CA HIS A 8 -76.73 -34.64 41.61
C HIS A 8 -75.21 -34.80 41.51
N ALA A 9 -74.75 -35.55 40.51
CA ALA A 9 -73.33 -35.64 40.13
C ALA A 9 -73.04 -34.77 38.89
N PRO A 10 -71.77 -34.39 38.61
CA PRO A 10 -71.39 -33.81 37.33
C PRO A 10 -71.87 -34.72 36.18
N GLY A 11 -72.60 -34.18 35.21
CA GLY A 11 -73.21 -34.97 34.13
C GLY A 11 -74.61 -35.52 34.41
N CYS A 12 -75.25 -35.21 35.55
CA CYS A 12 -76.56 -35.78 35.91
C CYS A 12 -77.71 -35.39 34.96
N TRP A 13 -77.53 -34.39 34.09
CA TRP A 13 -78.45 -34.07 33.00
C TRP A 13 -78.63 -35.22 31.98
N GLY A 14 -77.68 -36.16 31.89
CA GLY A 14 -77.76 -37.33 31.02
C GLY A 14 -78.64 -38.47 31.56
N TRP A 15 -79.13 -38.36 32.80
CA TRP A 15 -79.85 -39.45 33.49
C TRP A 15 -81.35 -39.50 33.20
N GLY A 16 -81.84 -38.65 32.28
CA GLY A 16 -83.19 -38.69 31.74
C GLY A 16 -84.03 -37.44 32.01
N PRO A 17 -85.30 -37.43 31.57
CA PRO A 17 -86.13 -36.22 31.49
C PRO A 17 -86.36 -35.47 32.81
N ARG A 18 -86.17 -36.12 33.96
CA ARG A 18 -86.36 -35.49 35.28
C ARG A 18 -85.22 -34.56 35.69
N HIS A 19 -84.13 -34.49 34.91
CA HIS A 19 -82.93 -33.70 35.23
C HIS A 19 -82.68 -32.52 34.26
N TYR A 20 -83.68 -32.13 33.47
CA TYR A 20 -83.59 -30.97 32.57
C TYR A 20 -83.28 -29.65 33.31
N GLU A 21 -83.79 -29.46 34.53
CA GLU A 21 -83.48 -28.29 35.34
C GLU A 21 -82.01 -28.20 35.76
N CYS A 22 -81.31 -29.34 35.84
CA CYS A 22 -79.86 -29.36 36.06
C CYS A 22 -79.11 -29.00 34.78
N ALA A 23 -79.61 -29.42 33.61
CA ALA A 23 -79.04 -29.05 32.31
C ALA A 23 -79.17 -27.55 32.05
N LEU A 24 -80.34 -26.96 32.33
CA LEU A 24 -80.59 -25.53 32.14
C LEU A 24 -79.67 -24.67 33.02
N ARG A 25 -79.50 -25.04 34.30
CA ARG A 25 -78.57 -24.34 35.20
C ARG A 25 -77.11 -24.41 34.73
N GLU A 26 -76.68 -25.55 34.18
CA GLU A 26 -75.33 -25.68 33.61
C GLU A 26 -75.16 -24.81 32.37
N ILE A 27 -76.16 -24.77 31.49
CA ILE A 27 -76.15 -23.92 30.28
C ILE A 27 -76.10 -22.45 30.66
N GLU A 28 -76.90 -22.00 31.64
CA GLU A 28 -76.88 -20.63 32.15
C GLU A 28 -75.52 -20.26 32.75
N LEU A 29 -74.92 -21.17 33.52
CA LEU A 29 -73.59 -20.99 34.10
C LEU A 29 -72.51 -20.90 33.02
N LEU A 30 -72.54 -21.77 32.02
CA LEU A 30 -71.60 -21.73 30.90
C LEU A 30 -71.81 -20.47 30.05
N ALA A 31 -73.05 -20.03 29.83
CA ALA A 31 -73.36 -18.79 29.12
C ALA A 31 -72.83 -17.56 29.89
N ALA A 32 -72.98 -17.54 31.22
CA ALA A 32 -72.42 -16.49 32.06
C ALA A 32 -70.87 -16.50 32.02
N GLN A 33 -70.24 -17.67 32.04
CA GLN A 33 -68.79 -17.81 31.91
C GLN A 33 -68.29 -17.32 30.55
N LEU A 34 -68.98 -17.68 29.46
CA LEU A 34 -68.66 -17.22 28.11
C LEU A 34 -68.81 -15.70 27.99
N THR A 35 -69.89 -15.14 28.54
CA THR A 35 -70.12 -13.70 28.53
C THR A 35 -69.03 -12.96 29.31
N ALA A 36 -68.65 -13.47 30.50
CA ALA A 36 -67.57 -12.92 31.30
C ALA A 36 -66.19 -13.07 30.63
N ALA A 37 -65.96 -14.13 29.85
CA ALA A 37 -64.74 -14.31 29.07
C ALA A 37 -64.68 -13.34 27.87
N GLN A 38 -65.81 -13.15 27.16
CA GLN A 38 -65.93 -12.18 26.07
C GLN A 38 -65.74 -10.75 26.56
N GLN A 39 -66.38 -10.39 27.68
CA GLN A 39 -66.20 -9.08 28.30
C GLN A 39 -64.75 -8.86 28.78
N ARG A 40 -64.08 -9.88 29.32
CA ARG A 40 -62.64 -9.82 29.65
C ARG A 40 -61.76 -9.63 28.41
N GLY A 41 -62.09 -10.29 27.29
CA GLY A 41 -61.38 -10.11 26.01
C GLY A 41 -61.62 -8.75 25.37
N GLN A 42 -62.82 -8.18 25.53
CA GLN A 42 -63.18 -6.85 25.00
C GLN A 42 -62.71 -5.70 25.90
N ALA A 43 -62.55 -5.93 27.21
CA ALA A 43 -62.06 -4.94 28.17
C ALA A 43 -60.52 -4.90 28.28
N ALA A 44 -59.81 -5.85 27.68
CA ALA A 44 -58.36 -5.73 27.49
C ALA A 44 -58.09 -4.59 26.50
N PRO A 45 -57.40 -3.50 26.89
CA PRO A 45 -57.11 -2.43 25.96
C PRO A 45 -56.20 -2.93 24.83
N PRO A 46 -56.28 -2.38 23.60
CA PRO A 46 -55.26 -2.60 22.57
C PRO A 46 -53.98 -1.85 22.97
N SER A 47 -53.26 -2.32 23.98
CA SER A 47 -52.00 -1.74 24.44
C SER A 47 -50.77 -2.28 23.70
N ALA A 48 -50.96 -3.20 22.76
CA ALA A 48 -49.89 -3.83 21.98
C ALA A 48 -49.26 -2.96 20.85
N PRO A 49 -49.97 -2.10 20.09
CA PRO A 49 -49.39 -1.47 18.89
C PRO A 49 -48.31 -0.43 19.23
N ALA A 50 -48.50 0.38 20.28
CA ALA A 50 -47.56 1.44 20.63
C ALA A 50 -46.18 0.91 21.10
N GLY A 51 -46.16 -0.24 21.78
CA GLY A 51 -44.91 -0.89 22.19
C GLY A 51 -44.17 -1.57 21.04
N VAL A 52 -44.91 -2.13 20.08
CA VAL A 52 -44.34 -2.72 18.85
C VAL A 52 -43.77 -1.62 17.95
N GLU A 53 -44.47 -0.49 17.79
CA GLU A 53 -43.97 0.66 17.03
C GLU A 53 -42.72 1.30 17.67
N ASP A 54 -42.66 1.40 18.99
CA ASP A 54 -41.46 1.89 19.67
C ASP A 54 -40.28 0.94 19.51
N MET A 55 -40.53 -0.37 19.63
CA MET A 55 -39.52 -1.39 19.36
C MET A 55 -39.03 -1.31 17.92
N GLN A 56 -39.93 -1.17 16.94
CA GLN A 56 -39.57 -1.04 15.54
C GLN A 56 -38.69 0.20 15.31
N ARG A 57 -39.09 1.36 15.86
CA ARG A 57 -38.26 2.58 15.78
C ARG A 57 -36.89 2.43 16.43
N ARG A 58 -36.73 1.55 17.42
CA ARG A 58 -35.42 1.26 18.04
C ARG A 58 -34.59 0.34 17.15
N LEU A 59 -35.21 -0.69 16.57
CA LEU A 59 -34.57 -1.58 15.61
C LEU A 59 -34.09 -0.80 14.38
N ASP A 60 -34.93 0.04 13.78
CA ASP A 60 -34.55 0.82 12.60
C ASP A 60 -33.37 1.77 12.89
N ARG A 61 -33.33 2.35 14.09
CA ARG A 61 -32.22 3.18 14.55
C ARG A 61 -30.94 2.36 14.70
N GLU A 62 -31.03 1.21 15.34
CA GLU A 62 -29.89 0.32 15.56
C GLU A 62 -29.36 -0.24 14.24
N GLU A 63 -30.23 -0.65 13.30
CA GLU A 63 -29.84 -1.06 11.95
C GLU A 63 -29.11 0.05 11.20
N SER A 64 -29.60 1.29 11.30
CA SER A 64 -28.94 2.46 10.70
C SER A 64 -27.56 2.72 11.32
N ASP A 65 -27.43 2.58 12.64
CA ASP A 65 -26.16 2.75 13.35
C ASP A 65 -25.15 1.65 13.02
N HIS A 66 -25.60 0.39 12.88
CA HIS A 66 -24.76 -0.72 12.45
C HIS A 66 -24.31 -0.56 11.00
N ALA A 67 -25.21 -0.18 10.09
CA ALA A 67 -24.86 0.11 8.70
C ALA A 67 -23.76 1.18 8.62
N ARG A 68 -23.90 2.27 9.36
CA ARG A 68 -22.88 3.33 9.44
C ARG A 68 -21.54 2.81 9.97
N THR A 69 -21.56 1.92 10.96
CA THR A 69 -20.33 1.35 11.54
C THR A 69 -19.61 0.44 10.53
N ILE A 70 -20.37 -0.33 9.74
CA ILE A 70 -19.82 -1.16 8.67
C ILE A 70 -19.19 -0.28 7.59
N ASP A 71 -19.87 0.78 7.13
CA ASP A 71 -19.32 1.71 6.13
C ASP A 71 -18.01 2.35 6.62
N GLN A 72 -17.94 2.73 7.90
CA GLN A 72 -16.73 3.29 8.51
C GLN A 72 -15.59 2.27 8.58
N ARG A 73 -15.91 1.02 8.92
CA ARG A 73 -14.93 -0.07 8.96
C ARG A 73 -14.38 -0.36 7.56
N ASP A 74 -15.25 -0.51 6.57
CA ASP A 74 -14.85 -0.83 5.20
C ASP A 74 -14.00 0.32 4.61
N ALA A 75 -14.33 1.58 4.90
CA ALA A 75 -13.50 2.72 4.53
C ALA A 75 -12.12 2.72 5.21
N ALA A 76 -12.03 2.25 6.46
CA ALA A 76 -10.77 2.09 7.17
C ALA A 76 -9.93 0.94 6.59
N GLU A 77 -10.55 -0.21 6.28
CA GLU A 77 -9.91 -1.34 5.61
C GLU A 77 -9.34 -0.93 4.24
N ASP A 78 -10.09 -0.16 3.46
CA ASP A 78 -9.61 0.40 2.18
C ASP A 78 -8.39 1.32 2.38
N ALA A 79 -8.44 2.21 3.37
CA ALA A 79 -7.35 3.13 3.66
C ALA A 79 -6.08 2.37 4.07
N LEU A 80 -6.20 1.41 4.99
CA LEU A 80 -5.10 0.56 5.42
C LEU A 80 -4.56 -0.29 4.27
N GLY A 81 -5.42 -0.82 3.41
CA GLY A 81 -5.03 -1.64 2.27
C GLY A 81 -4.18 -0.85 1.27
N ARG A 82 -4.54 0.42 1.04
CA ARG A 82 -3.73 1.33 0.20
C ARG A 82 -2.38 1.63 0.82
N MET A 83 -2.31 1.84 2.14
CA MET A 83 -1.03 2.07 2.83
C MET A 83 -0.14 0.83 2.75
N PHE A 84 -0.71 -0.34 3.03
CA PHE A 84 -0.01 -1.62 2.90
C PHE A 84 0.56 -1.81 1.50
N GLN A 85 -0.24 -1.55 0.46
CA GLN A 85 0.22 -1.65 -0.92
C GLN A 85 1.28 -0.63 -1.28
N ALA A 86 1.19 0.60 -0.77
CA ALA A 86 2.19 1.63 -1.03
C ALA A 86 3.57 1.24 -0.45
N VAL A 87 3.60 0.57 0.71
CA VAL A 87 4.84 0.18 1.38
C VAL A 87 5.38 -1.15 0.85
N THR A 88 4.53 -2.17 0.72
CA THR A 88 4.96 -3.53 0.38
C THR A 88 4.89 -3.85 -1.11
N GLY A 89 4.21 -3.01 -1.90
CA GLY A 89 3.90 -3.28 -3.32
C GLY A 89 2.81 -4.34 -3.54
N ARG A 90 2.30 -5.00 -2.48
CA ARG A 90 1.28 -6.06 -2.56
C ARG A 90 -0.08 -5.55 -2.12
N THR A 91 -1.15 -6.14 -2.63
CA THR A 91 -2.51 -5.86 -2.12
C THR A 91 -2.75 -6.63 -0.82
N ALA A 92 -3.36 -5.98 0.17
CA ALA A 92 -3.75 -6.63 1.42
C ALA A 92 -4.88 -7.66 1.15
N GLU A 93 -4.78 -8.85 1.76
CA GLU A 93 -5.76 -9.94 1.61
C GLU A 93 -6.63 -10.03 2.86
N TRP A 94 -7.56 -9.08 2.99
CA TRP A 94 -8.49 -9.06 4.13
C TRP A 94 -9.27 -10.38 4.23
N SER A 95 -9.20 -11.03 5.38
CA SER A 95 -9.95 -12.24 5.65
C SER A 95 -10.37 -12.32 7.12
N SER A 96 -11.15 -13.34 7.48
CA SER A 96 -11.52 -13.55 8.88
C SER A 96 -10.33 -13.96 9.78
N ALA A 97 -9.25 -14.46 9.18
CA ALA A 97 -8.06 -14.94 9.90
C ALA A 97 -6.86 -14.01 9.76
N TRP A 98 -6.92 -13.04 8.84
CA TRP A 98 -5.86 -12.08 8.56
C TRP A 98 -6.48 -10.69 8.48
N GLY A 99 -6.11 -9.82 9.41
CA GLY A 99 -6.69 -8.50 9.61
C GLY A 99 -5.65 -7.39 9.67
N TYR A 100 -6.04 -6.25 10.23
CA TYR A 100 -5.21 -5.04 10.23
C TYR A 100 -3.92 -5.20 11.05
N LEU A 101 -3.91 -6.02 12.10
CA LEU A 101 -2.69 -6.26 12.90
C LEU A 101 -1.66 -7.03 12.08
N ASP A 102 -2.08 -8.07 11.36
CA ASP A 102 -1.19 -8.86 10.50
C ASP A 102 -0.62 -7.97 9.38
N ALA A 103 -1.46 -7.12 8.78
CA ALA A 103 -1.01 -6.14 7.78
C ALA A 103 0.05 -5.16 8.33
N ILE A 104 -0.10 -4.71 9.59
CA ILE A 104 0.86 -3.82 10.25
C ILE A 104 2.17 -4.56 10.52
N GLU A 105 2.11 -5.78 11.06
CA GLU A 105 3.30 -6.60 11.35
C GLU A 105 4.12 -6.86 10.07
N GLU A 106 3.45 -7.23 8.98
CA GLU A 106 4.11 -7.42 7.68
C GLU A 106 4.75 -6.13 7.14
N VAL A 107 4.11 -4.97 7.35
CA VAL A 107 4.69 -3.67 6.98
C VAL A 107 5.92 -3.36 7.82
N GLU A 108 5.87 -3.62 9.13
CA GLU A 108 7.02 -3.42 10.02
C GLU A 108 8.19 -4.32 9.63
N GLU A 109 7.93 -5.59 9.34
CA GLU A 109 8.94 -6.53 8.85
C GLU A 109 9.54 -6.04 7.52
N HIS A 110 8.70 -5.66 6.56
CA HIS A 110 9.16 -5.19 5.26
C HIS A 110 10.03 -3.93 5.36
N VAL A 111 9.66 -2.97 6.21
CA VAL A 111 10.44 -1.75 6.46
C VAL A 111 11.79 -2.08 7.12
N ALA A 112 11.82 -3.04 8.05
CA ALA A 112 13.07 -3.48 8.68
C ALA A 112 14.02 -4.16 7.67
N THR A 113 13.47 -4.96 6.76
CA THR A 113 14.24 -5.55 5.64
C THR A 113 14.82 -4.46 4.75
N LEU A 114 14.00 -3.52 4.27
CA LEU A 114 14.46 -2.42 3.41
C LEU A 114 15.52 -1.54 4.10
N ALA A 115 15.40 -1.30 5.40
CA ALA A 115 16.40 -0.55 6.15
C ALA A 115 17.75 -1.30 6.18
N THR A 116 17.72 -2.61 6.36
CA THR A 116 18.92 -3.46 6.32
C THR A 116 19.57 -3.46 4.93
N GLU A 117 18.77 -3.63 3.88
CA GLU A 117 19.25 -3.60 2.49
C GLU A 117 19.86 -2.24 2.14
N ARG A 118 19.22 -1.14 2.55
CA ARG A 118 19.75 0.22 2.38
C ARG A 118 21.13 0.37 3.02
N ASP A 119 21.29 -0.12 4.26
CA ASP A 119 22.56 0.01 4.99
C ASP A 119 23.66 -0.85 4.36
N GLN A 120 23.32 -2.04 3.86
CA GLN A 120 24.24 -2.89 3.10
C GLN A 120 24.68 -2.24 1.78
N LEU A 121 23.73 -1.66 1.04
CA LEU A 121 24.04 -0.94 -0.21
C LEU A 121 24.89 0.30 0.06
N ALA A 122 24.64 1.03 1.14
CA ALA A 122 25.46 2.17 1.53
C ALA A 122 26.90 1.75 1.86
N ALA A 123 27.08 0.65 2.61
CA ALA A 123 28.41 0.10 2.91
C ALA A 123 29.12 -0.38 1.63
N ALA A 124 28.41 -1.08 0.73
CA ALA A 124 28.96 -1.53 -0.54
C ALA A 124 29.36 -0.37 -1.45
N LEU A 125 28.56 0.70 -1.49
CA LEU A 125 28.87 1.90 -2.26
C LEU A 125 30.13 2.60 -1.73
N GLU A 126 30.30 2.70 -0.41
CA GLU A 126 31.50 3.31 0.17
C GLU A 126 32.75 2.47 -0.11
N ALA A 127 32.68 1.15 0.04
CA ALA A 127 33.78 0.25 -0.32
C ALA A 127 34.16 0.38 -1.81
N ALA A 128 33.17 0.39 -2.71
CA ALA A 128 33.41 0.60 -4.13
C ALA A 128 34.03 1.97 -4.44
N ARG A 129 33.66 3.01 -3.66
CA ARG A 129 34.25 4.34 -3.79
C ARG A 129 35.71 4.36 -3.36
N GLU A 130 36.05 3.69 -2.26
CA GLU A 130 37.43 3.54 -1.80
C GLU A 130 38.28 2.80 -2.84
N ASP A 131 37.79 1.68 -3.38
CA ASP A 131 38.46 0.93 -4.45
C ASP A 131 38.67 1.79 -5.70
N ALA A 132 37.68 2.59 -6.09
CA ALA A 132 37.78 3.50 -7.23
C ALA A 132 38.83 4.59 -7.01
N TYR A 133 38.96 5.15 -5.80
CA TYR A 133 40.01 6.11 -5.48
C TYR A 133 41.40 5.48 -5.52
N VAL A 134 41.54 4.26 -5.02
CA VAL A 134 42.81 3.52 -5.10
C VAL A 134 43.19 3.28 -6.55
N ALA A 135 42.25 2.80 -7.38
CA ALA A 135 42.48 2.59 -8.81
C ALA A 135 42.90 3.89 -9.53
N LEU A 136 42.20 5.00 -9.27
CA LEU A 136 42.55 6.31 -9.83
C LEU A 136 43.96 6.76 -9.45
N VAL A 137 44.36 6.58 -8.19
CA VAL A 137 45.72 6.93 -7.74
C VAL A 137 46.77 6.07 -8.43
N VAL A 138 46.50 4.77 -8.64
CA VAL A 138 47.37 3.87 -9.41
C VAL A 138 47.51 4.36 -10.85
N ASP A 139 46.42 4.69 -11.52
CA ASP A 139 46.43 5.19 -12.90
C ASP A 139 47.20 6.50 -13.04
N ILE A 140 47.02 7.44 -12.11
CA ILE A 140 47.77 8.70 -12.08
C ILE A 140 49.27 8.43 -11.91
N ARG A 141 49.65 7.56 -10.97
CA ARG A 141 51.05 7.19 -10.74
C ARG A 141 51.69 6.53 -11.95
N LEU A 142 50.93 5.70 -12.66
CA LEU A 142 51.36 5.07 -13.91
C LEU A 142 51.53 6.11 -15.01
N ALA A 143 50.55 6.99 -15.22
CA ALA A 143 50.58 8.05 -16.22
C ALA A 143 51.74 9.04 -16.03
N CYS A 144 52.09 9.35 -14.78
CA CYS A 144 53.22 10.22 -14.46
C CYS A 144 54.57 9.47 -14.38
N GLY A 145 54.59 8.15 -14.58
CA GLY A 145 55.81 7.34 -14.54
C GLY A 145 56.43 7.15 -13.14
N ASP A 146 55.73 7.53 -12.07
CA ASP A 146 56.22 7.44 -10.69
C ASP A 146 56.37 5.98 -10.22
N ASN A 147 55.50 5.08 -10.71
CA ASN A 147 55.51 3.65 -10.39
C ASN A 147 55.58 3.34 -8.88
N GLY A 148 55.01 4.21 -8.04
CA GLY A 148 54.93 4.03 -6.58
C GLY A 148 56.24 4.33 -5.83
N LYS A 149 57.18 5.07 -6.43
CA LYS A 149 58.47 5.38 -5.81
C LYS A 149 58.39 6.51 -4.78
N ARG A 150 57.39 7.39 -4.89
CA ARG A 150 57.26 8.60 -4.05
C ARG A 150 56.15 8.46 -3.01
N SER A 151 56.36 9.06 -1.84
CA SER A 151 55.30 9.23 -0.84
C SER A 151 54.22 10.20 -1.34
N GLN A 152 53.05 10.24 -0.71
CA GLN A 152 51.93 11.06 -1.20
C GLN A 152 52.29 12.57 -1.31
N PRO A 153 52.93 13.22 -0.31
CA PRO A 153 53.32 14.61 -0.43
C PRO A 153 54.34 14.85 -1.55
N GLU A 154 55.32 13.95 -1.67
CA GLU A 154 56.35 14.01 -2.73
C GLU A 154 55.73 13.84 -4.13
N LEU A 155 54.75 12.96 -4.28
CA LEU A 155 54.03 12.75 -5.54
C LEU A 155 53.28 14.01 -5.96
N VAL A 156 52.62 14.69 -5.02
CA VAL A 156 51.91 15.95 -5.32
C VAL A 156 52.88 17.02 -5.82
N GLU A 157 54.01 17.20 -5.15
CA GLU A 157 55.03 18.16 -5.61
C GLU A 157 55.62 17.75 -6.97
N TYR A 158 55.91 16.47 -7.17
CA TYR A 158 56.39 15.96 -8.45
C TYR A 158 55.40 16.21 -9.60
N ILE A 159 54.10 15.97 -9.39
CA ILE A 159 53.07 16.25 -10.40
C ILE A 159 52.96 17.76 -10.67
N ARG A 160 53.10 18.61 -9.64
CA ARG A 160 53.14 20.08 -9.81
C ARG A 160 54.33 20.53 -10.63
N GLU A 161 55.50 19.96 -10.40
CA GLU A 161 56.71 20.22 -11.20
C GLU A 161 56.54 19.76 -12.65
N LEU A 162 56.04 18.54 -12.86
CA LEU A 162 55.69 18.03 -14.20
C LEU A 162 54.72 18.96 -14.93
N THR A 163 53.74 19.50 -14.21
CA THR A 163 52.79 20.47 -14.78
C THR A 163 53.50 21.75 -15.20
N ARG A 164 54.32 22.34 -14.32
CA ARG A 164 55.11 23.55 -14.64
C ARG A 164 56.05 23.33 -15.83
N ASP A 165 56.68 22.16 -15.92
CA ASP A 165 57.57 21.80 -17.02
C ASP A 165 56.78 21.62 -18.32
N ALA A 166 55.63 20.95 -18.29
CA ALA A 166 54.73 20.85 -19.44
C ALA A 166 54.28 22.23 -19.94
N GLU A 167 53.98 23.17 -19.04
CA GLU A 167 53.67 24.55 -19.40
C GLU A 167 54.86 25.30 -19.98
N ARG A 168 56.06 25.11 -19.39
CA ARG A 168 57.31 25.72 -19.88
C ARG A 168 57.62 25.28 -21.31
N TYR A 169 57.31 24.04 -21.66
CA TYR A 169 57.52 23.49 -23.00
C TYR A 169 56.27 23.55 -23.89
N ARG A 170 55.21 24.24 -23.47
CA ARG A 170 53.98 24.38 -24.27
C ARG A 170 54.26 25.02 -25.63
N TRP A 171 55.20 25.96 -25.69
CA TRP A 171 55.63 26.62 -26.93
C TRP A 171 56.31 25.66 -27.92
N LEU A 172 56.99 24.60 -27.47
CA LEU A 172 57.57 23.61 -28.37
C LEU A 172 56.49 22.86 -29.14
N ARG A 173 55.39 22.52 -28.46
CA ARG A 173 54.25 21.84 -29.08
C ARG A 173 53.49 22.77 -30.04
N GLN A 174 53.42 24.08 -29.74
CA GLN A 174 52.87 25.08 -30.64
C GLN A 174 53.76 25.31 -31.86
N GLY A 175 55.07 25.47 -31.67
CA GLY A 175 56.03 25.63 -32.75
C GLY A 175 56.16 24.41 -33.67
N GLU A 176 55.98 23.20 -33.15
CA GLU A 176 55.93 21.97 -33.95
C GLU A 176 54.60 21.85 -34.72
N SER A 177 53.47 22.26 -34.12
CA SER A 177 52.19 22.35 -34.85
C SER A 177 52.23 23.41 -35.94
N ASP A 178 52.82 24.57 -35.67
CA ASP A 178 52.97 25.67 -36.62
C ASP A 178 53.98 25.30 -37.71
N ALA A 179 55.09 24.63 -37.38
CA ALA A 179 56.05 24.14 -38.37
C ALA A 179 55.46 23.03 -39.24
N ILE A 180 54.71 22.07 -38.68
CA ILE A 180 54.01 21.04 -39.46
C ILE A 180 52.91 21.65 -40.32
N ALA A 181 52.18 22.66 -39.82
CA ALA A 181 51.18 23.40 -40.58
C ALA A 181 51.83 24.20 -41.73
N THR A 182 52.97 24.85 -41.48
CA THR A 182 53.74 25.61 -42.48
C THR A 182 54.30 24.67 -43.55
N ILE A 183 54.90 23.54 -43.18
CA ILE A 183 55.42 22.54 -44.13
C ILE A 183 54.29 22.01 -45.01
N LYS A 184 53.10 21.74 -44.44
CA LYS A 184 51.92 21.31 -45.20
C LYS A 184 51.39 22.40 -46.14
N ALA A 185 51.41 23.66 -45.73
CA ALA A 185 51.01 24.79 -46.58
C ALA A 185 51.97 24.95 -47.76
N ASP A 186 53.28 24.98 -47.50
CA ASP A 186 54.31 25.13 -48.53
C ASP A 186 54.33 23.96 -49.53
N THR A 187 54.11 22.72 -49.06
CA THR A 187 53.98 21.57 -49.97
C THR A 187 52.69 21.58 -50.77
N LEU A 188 51.58 22.05 -50.19
CA LEU A 188 50.31 22.15 -50.90
C LEU A 188 50.37 23.24 -51.98
N ASP A 189 50.92 24.41 -51.66
CA ASP A 189 51.11 25.51 -52.61
C ASP A 189 52.06 25.10 -53.75
N ALA A 190 53.18 24.42 -53.45
CA ALA A 190 54.08 23.91 -54.48
C ALA A 190 53.40 22.86 -55.41
N VAL A 191 52.52 22.01 -54.87
CA VAL A 191 51.75 21.05 -55.66
C VAL A 191 50.69 21.75 -56.51
N ILE A 192 50.02 22.78 -55.98
CA ILE A 192 49.04 23.59 -56.69
C ILE A 192 49.72 24.36 -57.83
N ASP A 193 50.86 25.01 -57.58
CA ASP A 193 51.63 25.71 -58.61
C ASP A 193 52.12 24.75 -59.72
N ALA A 194 52.60 23.56 -59.35
CA ALA A 194 52.98 22.54 -60.32
C ALA A 194 51.78 21.98 -61.11
N ALA A 195 50.56 22.00 -60.55
CA ALA A 195 49.34 21.63 -61.26
C ALA A 195 48.85 22.75 -62.19
N MET A 196 48.97 24.00 -61.77
CA MET A 196 48.66 25.20 -62.57
C MET A 196 49.59 25.30 -63.79
N GLN A 197 50.90 25.11 -63.61
CA GLN A 197 51.87 25.13 -64.72
C GLN A 197 51.63 24.01 -65.75
N ARG A 198 51.13 22.84 -65.31
CA ARG A 198 50.77 21.73 -66.20
C ARG A 198 49.49 21.97 -67.00
N THR A 199 48.59 22.81 -66.50
CA THR A 199 47.31 23.12 -67.16
C THR A 199 47.40 24.35 -68.06
N SER A 200 48.33 25.28 -67.80
CA SER A 200 48.57 26.46 -68.64
C SER A 200 49.57 26.25 -69.79
N GLY A 201 50.30 25.13 -69.82
CA GLY A 201 51.31 24.82 -70.85
C GLY A 201 50.82 23.97 -72.02
N GLY A 202 49.53 23.63 -72.05
CA GLY A 202 48.98 22.65 -72.98
C GLY A 202 47.81 23.17 -73.80
N ASP A 203 48.00 24.24 -74.57
CA ASP A 203 47.24 24.41 -75.82
C ASP A 203 47.90 25.51 -76.66
N HIS A 204 48.64 25.15 -77.71
CA HIS A 204 48.96 25.93 -78.92
C HIS A 204 49.48 24.92 -79.95
N GLY A 205 48.56 24.11 -80.49
CA GLY A 205 48.81 23.15 -81.56
C GLY A 205 47.53 22.79 -82.28
#